data_AF-A0A382Z167-F1
#
_entry.id   AF-A0A382Z167-F1
#
_cell.length_a   1.000
_cell.length_b   1.000
_cell.length_c   1.000
_cell.angle_alpha   90.00
_cell.angle_beta   90.00
_cell.angle_gamma   90.00
#
_symmetry.space_group_name_H-M   'P 1'
#
loop_
_entity.id
_entity.type
_entity.pdbx_description
1 polymer ?
#
loop_
_entity_poly.entity_id
_entity_poly.type
_entity_poly.pdbx_seq_one_letter_code
_entity_poly.pdbx_strand_id
1 'polypeptide(L)'
;SRILYQLRRLGCSCDWDRTRFTMDERYSRAIRGIFVSLFKKGFIYRGNYTVNWCVRCKTALSDLEVERKEEKGNLWVLRYPVKEGGSLLVATTRPETMLGDTAVAVHPKDDRFRDYIGKTVLLPFVDREIPIVADNSVDREFGTGAVKITPAHDANDFELGRRHELPTVVVMDDGGLMNENAGSFQGLDRFECRKQIAQAMEEKGLLERVEDYDSHAGICYRCSTIIEPYLSEQWFVRMGALAGPAVTAVKDGDVTFHPT
;
A
#
# COMPACT_ATOMS: atom_id res chain seq x y z
N SER A 1 9.16 29.84 -24.24
CA SER A 1 8.00 28.99 -23.89
C SER A 1 6.74 29.85 -23.81
N ARG A 2 5.55 29.27 -24.02
CA ARG A 2 4.26 29.99 -23.86
C ARG A 2 4.10 30.58 -22.45
N ILE A 3 4.56 29.86 -21.43
CA ILE A 3 4.55 30.29 -20.02
C ILE A 3 5.37 31.57 -19.82
N LEU A 4 6.62 31.62 -20.29
CA LEU A 4 7.47 32.82 -20.12
C LEU A 4 6.89 34.03 -20.85
N TYR A 5 6.27 33.83 -22.01
CA TYR A 5 5.60 34.90 -22.73
C TYR A 5 4.42 35.48 -21.94
N GLN A 6 3.59 34.62 -21.33
CA GLN A 6 2.48 35.04 -20.48
C GLN A 6 2.98 35.85 -19.28
N LEU A 7 4.03 35.38 -18.58
CA LEU A 7 4.61 36.11 -17.44
C LEU A 7 5.17 37.48 -17.84
N ARG A 8 5.85 37.58 -18.98
CA ARG A 8 6.32 38.87 -19.52
C ARG A 8 5.16 39.79 -19.86
N ARG A 9 4.08 39.27 -20.45
CA ARG A 9 2.87 40.05 -20.75
C ARG A 9 2.13 40.52 -19.50
N LEU A 10 2.17 39.75 -18.42
CA LEU A 10 1.65 40.16 -17.11
C LEU A 10 2.51 41.24 -16.43
N GLY A 11 3.68 41.58 -16.99
CA GLY A 11 4.59 42.57 -16.42
C GLY A 11 5.43 42.04 -15.26
N CYS A 12 5.60 40.72 -15.12
CA CYS A 12 6.47 40.14 -14.09
C CYS A 12 7.93 40.59 -14.32
N SER A 13 8.55 41.27 -13.35
CA SER A 13 9.91 41.79 -13.42
C SER A 13 10.98 40.77 -13.00
N CYS A 14 10.90 39.54 -13.53
CA CYS A 14 11.85 38.46 -13.21
C CYS A 14 13.20 38.65 -13.93
N ASP A 15 14.29 38.14 -13.35
CA ASP A 15 15.60 38.04 -14.01
C ASP A 15 15.57 36.94 -15.09
N TRP A 16 15.28 37.35 -16.32
CA TRP A 16 15.13 36.42 -17.45
C TRP A 16 16.44 35.80 -17.92
N ASP A 17 17.58 36.44 -17.69
CA ASP A 17 18.90 35.95 -18.11
C ASP A 17 19.33 34.75 -17.26
N ARG A 18 18.77 34.63 -16.04
CA ARG A 18 18.97 33.50 -15.13
C ARG A 18 17.85 32.47 -15.16
N THR A 19 17.01 32.46 -16.19
CA THR A 19 15.96 31.45 -16.35
C THR A 19 16.55 30.05 -16.26
N ARG A 20 15.93 29.17 -15.47
CA ARG A 20 16.32 27.78 -15.29
C ARG A 20 15.16 26.84 -15.60
N PHE A 21 15.51 25.69 -16.16
CA PHE A 21 14.62 24.56 -16.31
C PHE A 21 15.22 23.35 -15.58
N THR A 22 14.38 22.56 -14.92
CA THR A 22 14.79 21.48 -14.04
C THR A 22 15.55 20.37 -14.77
N MET A 23 15.39 20.25 -16.10
CA MET A 23 16.15 19.31 -16.93
C MET A 23 17.35 19.94 -17.66
N ASP A 24 17.68 21.21 -17.40
CA ASP A 24 18.90 21.82 -17.95
C ASP A 24 20.14 21.06 -17.48
N GLU A 25 21.20 21.05 -18.30
CA GLU A 25 22.43 20.29 -18.02
C GLU A 25 23.03 20.64 -16.64
N ARG A 26 23.13 21.95 -16.32
CA ARG A 26 23.67 22.41 -15.04
C ARG A 26 22.81 21.98 -13.86
N TYR A 27 21.48 22.03 -14.00
CA TYR A 27 20.54 21.64 -12.94
C TYR A 27 20.60 20.13 -12.71
N SER A 28 20.54 19.35 -13.78
CA SER A 28 20.65 17.88 -13.75
C SER A 28 21.97 17.42 -13.12
N ARG A 29 23.08 18.12 -13.40
CA ARG A 29 24.38 17.84 -12.79
C ARG A 29 24.37 18.11 -11.28
N ALA A 30 23.73 19.18 -10.84
CA ALA A 30 23.58 19.49 -9.42
C ALA A 30 22.77 18.41 -8.68
N ILE A 31 21.63 17.98 -9.25
CA ILE A 31 20.80 16.91 -8.69
C ILE A 31 21.58 15.59 -8.59
N ARG A 32 22.32 15.21 -9.63
CA ARG A 32 23.18 14.00 -9.59
C ARG A 32 24.25 14.11 -8.49
N GLY A 33 24.86 15.29 -8.32
CA GLY A 33 25.84 15.53 -7.26
C GLY A 33 25.24 15.37 -5.86
N ILE A 34 24.04 15.93 -5.64
CA ILE A 34 23.30 15.80 -4.38
C ILE A 34 22.93 14.33 -4.13
N PHE A 35 22.41 13.63 -5.12
CA PHE A 35 22.08 12.20 -5.02
C PHE A 35 23.30 11.38 -4.57
N VAL A 36 24.44 11.52 -5.24
CA VAL A 36 25.67 10.80 -4.89
C VAL A 36 26.17 11.18 -3.49
N SER A 37 26.08 12.45 -3.12
CA SER A 37 26.45 12.92 -1.77
C SER A 37 25.59 12.29 -0.69
N LEU A 38 24.27 12.31 -0.85
CA LEU A 38 23.33 11.73 0.11
C LEU A 38 23.44 10.19 0.17
N PHE A 39 23.67 9.54 -0.97
CA PHE A 39 23.95 8.10 -1.03
C PHE A 39 25.23 7.74 -0.27
N LYS A 40 26.34 8.43 -0.51
CA LYS A 40 27.61 8.21 0.20
C LYS A 40 27.50 8.45 1.71
N LYS A 41 26.59 9.33 2.15
CA LYS A 41 26.29 9.60 3.56
C LYS A 41 25.29 8.60 4.18
N GLY A 42 24.79 7.63 3.41
CA GLY A 42 23.83 6.63 3.89
C GLY A 42 22.38 7.13 4.02
N PHE A 43 22.08 8.34 3.55
CA PHE A 43 20.72 8.89 3.57
C PHE A 43 19.85 8.35 2.44
N ILE A 44 20.44 8.00 1.30
CA ILE A 44 19.75 7.33 0.19
C ILE A 44 20.11 5.85 0.22
N TYR A 45 19.11 4.99 0.09
CA TYR A 45 19.29 3.54 0.03
C TYR A 45 18.29 2.92 -0.93
N ARG A 46 18.58 1.70 -1.37
CA ARG A 46 17.68 0.89 -2.18
C ARG A 46 17.06 -0.19 -1.29
N GLY A 47 15.77 -0.41 -1.41
CA GLY A 47 15.06 -1.40 -0.60
C GLY A 47 13.83 -1.92 -1.32
N ASN A 48 13.34 -3.08 -0.87
CA ASN A 48 12.10 -3.65 -1.36
C ASN A 48 10.99 -3.38 -0.35
N TYR A 49 10.00 -2.57 -0.74
CA TYR A 49 8.89 -2.15 0.10
C TYR A 49 7.60 -2.13 -0.71
N THR A 50 6.47 -2.22 -0.02
CA THR A 50 5.17 -1.91 -0.62
C THR A 50 5.10 -0.42 -0.91
N VAL A 51 4.96 -0.07 -2.19
CA VAL A 51 4.86 1.32 -2.66
C VAL A 51 3.50 1.61 -3.24
N ASN A 52 3.11 2.88 -3.26
CA ASN A 52 1.93 3.34 -3.96
C ASN A 52 2.17 3.23 -5.48
N TRP A 53 1.58 2.25 -6.14
CA TRP A 53 1.76 2.02 -7.58
C TRP A 53 0.53 2.45 -8.38
N CYS A 54 0.75 3.26 -9.41
CA CYS A 54 -0.30 3.61 -10.35
C CYS A 54 -0.24 2.66 -11.57
N VAL A 55 -1.17 1.70 -11.65
CA VAL A 55 -1.25 0.73 -12.76
C VAL A 55 -1.42 1.39 -14.14
N ARG A 56 -2.03 2.58 -14.19
CA ARG A 56 -2.19 3.33 -15.45
C ARG A 56 -0.88 4.01 -15.88
N CYS A 57 -0.19 4.63 -14.94
CA CYS A 57 1.03 5.39 -15.23
C CYS A 57 2.29 4.52 -15.19
N LYS A 58 2.19 3.30 -14.68
CA LYS A 58 3.29 2.35 -14.47
C LYS A 58 4.45 2.98 -13.70
N THR A 59 4.13 3.62 -12.57
CA THR A 59 5.13 4.28 -11.72
C THR A 59 4.72 4.22 -10.26
N ALA A 60 5.72 4.16 -9.40
CA ALA A 60 5.57 4.42 -7.98
C ALA A 60 5.25 5.90 -7.73
N LEU A 61 4.54 6.17 -6.65
CA LEU A 61 4.14 7.48 -6.16
C LEU A 61 4.57 7.61 -4.70
N SER A 62 4.96 8.82 -4.30
CA SER A 62 5.12 9.16 -2.89
C SER A 62 3.77 9.29 -2.19
N ASP A 63 3.75 9.22 -0.87
CA ASP A 63 2.51 9.40 -0.09
C ASP A 63 1.85 10.77 -0.34
N LEU A 64 2.64 11.79 -0.68
CA LEU A 64 2.14 13.14 -1.02
C LEU A 64 1.51 13.22 -2.42
N GLU A 65 1.71 12.22 -3.26
CA GLU A 65 1.13 12.12 -4.60
C GLU A 65 -0.13 11.22 -4.63
N VAL A 66 -0.57 10.78 -3.45
CA VAL A 66 -1.79 10.00 -3.25
C VAL A 66 -2.87 10.90 -2.67
N GLU A 67 -3.94 11.09 -3.42
CA GLU A 67 -5.15 11.74 -2.93
C GLU A 67 -6.12 10.69 -2.39
N ARG A 68 -6.96 11.06 -1.41
CA ARG A 68 -7.97 10.16 -0.86
C ARG A 68 -9.34 10.50 -1.45
N LYS A 69 -10.05 9.47 -1.86
CA LYS A 69 -11.43 9.59 -2.33
C LYS A 69 -12.32 8.64 -1.54
N GLU A 70 -13.43 9.15 -1.04
CA GLU A 70 -14.49 8.33 -0.47
C GLU A 70 -15.09 7.43 -1.56
N GLU A 71 -15.21 6.15 -1.23
CA GLU A 71 -15.79 5.14 -2.09
C GLU A 71 -16.74 4.26 -1.28
N LYS A 72 -17.99 4.17 -1.76
CA LYS A 72 -18.95 3.20 -1.25
C LYS A 72 -18.49 1.81 -1.68
N GLY A 73 -18.05 1.03 -0.71
CA GLY A 73 -17.61 -0.35 -0.92
C GLY A 73 -18.38 -1.29 -0.01
N ASN A 74 -17.87 -2.52 0.08
CA ASN A 74 -18.40 -3.52 0.99
C ASN A 74 -17.29 -3.99 1.93
N LEU A 75 -17.69 -4.53 3.07
CA LEU A 75 -16.86 -5.33 3.95
C LEU A 75 -17.35 -6.77 3.84
N TRP A 76 -16.50 -7.64 3.28
CA TRP A 76 -16.77 -9.06 3.12
C TRP A 76 -16.27 -9.81 4.33
N VAL A 77 -17.14 -10.62 4.94
CA VAL A 77 -16.76 -11.53 6.02
C VAL A 77 -16.65 -12.94 5.43
N LEU A 78 -15.41 -13.42 5.37
CA LEU A 78 -15.02 -14.66 4.71
C LEU A 78 -14.70 -15.73 5.75
N ARG A 79 -15.07 -16.98 5.45
CA ARG A 79 -14.79 -18.14 6.30
C ARG A 79 -13.55 -18.88 5.80
N TYR A 80 -12.53 -18.95 6.64
CA TYR A 80 -11.29 -19.68 6.38
C TYR A 80 -11.31 -21.00 7.17
N PRO A 81 -11.35 -22.17 6.50
CA PRO A 81 -11.32 -23.46 7.17
C PRO A 81 -10.03 -23.66 7.99
N VAL A 82 -10.15 -24.11 9.23
CA VAL A 82 -8.99 -24.45 10.08
C VAL A 82 -8.70 -25.93 9.90
N LYS A 83 -7.43 -26.28 9.67
CA LYS A 83 -7.03 -27.67 9.36
C LYS A 83 -7.40 -28.68 10.45
N GLU A 84 -7.35 -28.25 11.71
CA GLU A 84 -7.71 -29.05 12.88
C GLU A 84 -9.22 -29.11 13.16
N GLY A 85 -10.04 -28.51 12.30
CA GLY A 85 -11.48 -28.45 12.44
C GLY A 85 -11.98 -27.06 12.85
N GLY A 86 -13.20 -26.75 12.42
CA GLY A 86 -13.78 -25.42 12.56
C GLY A 86 -13.34 -24.45 11.46
N SER A 87 -13.55 -23.16 11.70
CA SER A 87 -13.23 -22.12 10.74
C SER A 87 -13.09 -20.77 11.44
N LEU A 88 -12.31 -19.89 10.84
CA LEU A 88 -12.09 -18.53 11.28
C LEU A 88 -12.84 -17.57 10.36
N LEU A 89 -13.50 -16.56 10.92
CA LEU A 89 -14.13 -15.50 10.13
C LEU A 89 -13.14 -14.33 10.01
N VAL A 90 -12.89 -13.88 8.79
CA VAL A 90 -11.97 -12.80 8.46
C VAL A 90 -12.72 -11.72 7.70
N ALA A 91 -12.59 -10.47 8.13
CA ALA A 91 -13.18 -9.33 7.43
C ALA A 91 -12.17 -8.70 6.46
N THR A 92 -12.60 -8.35 5.26
CA THR A 92 -11.77 -7.61 4.30
C THR A 92 -12.61 -6.76 3.35
N THR A 93 -12.06 -5.65 2.87
CA THR A 93 -12.59 -4.84 1.76
C THR A 93 -12.01 -5.24 0.39
N ARG A 94 -11.07 -6.19 0.36
CA ARG A 94 -10.33 -6.59 -0.84
C ARG A 94 -10.21 -8.11 -0.94
N PRO A 95 -11.32 -8.83 -1.20
CA PRO A 95 -11.27 -10.29 -1.26
C PRO A 95 -10.33 -10.80 -2.35
N GLU A 96 -10.08 -10.04 -3.43
CA GLU A 96 -9.10 -10.42 -4.46
C GLU A 96 -7.66 -10.61 -3.95
N THR A 97 -7.30 -9.87 -2.91
CA THR A 97 -5.97 -9.96 -2.30
C THR A 97 -5.80 -11.22 -1.44
N MET A 98 -6.91 -11.90 -1.10
CA MET A 98 -6.86 -13.12 -0.26
C MET A 98 -5.95 -14.20 -0.84
N LEU A 99 -5.86 -14.28 -2.17
CA LEU A 99 -5.03 -15.27 -2.86
C LEU A 99 -3.53 -15.11 -2.54
N GLY A 100 -3.13 -13.92 -2.08
CA GLY A 100 -1.77 -13.60 -1.65
C GLY A 100 -1.56 -13.72 -0.14
N ASP A 101 -2.55 -14.20 0.61
CA ASP A 101 -2.45 -14.29 2.08
C ASP A 101 -1.33 -15.24 2.49
N THR A 102 -0.64 -14.86 3.56
CA THR A 102 0.44 -15.64 4.16
C THR A 102 0.28 -15.85 5.66
N ALA A 103 -0.71 -15.22 6.29
CA ALA A 103 -1.17 -15.54 7.63
C ALA A 103 -2.58 -14.98 7.85
N VAL A 104 -3.19 -15.37 8.97
CA VAL A 104 -4.25 -14.58 9.61
C VAL A 104 -3.73 -14.07 10.95
N ALA A 105 -3.84 -12.77 11.21
CA ALA A 105 -3.46 -12.20 12.48
C ALA A 105 -4.67 -11.99 13.39
N VAL A 106 -4.48 -12.31 14.67
CA VAL A 106 -5.44 -12.06 15.75
C VAL A 106 -4.74 -11.34 16.90
N HIS A 107 -5.50 -10.60 17.70
CA HIS A 107 -4.93 -9.96 18.88
C HIS A 107 -4.64 -11.01 19.98
N PRO A 108 -3.44 -11.02 20.61
CA PRO A 108 -3.07 -12.05 21.60
C PRO A 108 -3.96 -12.08 22.85
N LYS A 109 -4.60 -10.96 23.19
CA LYS A 109 -5.55 -10.83 24.32
C LYS A 109 -7.01 -11.01 23.92
N ASP A 110 -7.28 -11.53 22.73
CA ASP A 110 -8.65 -11.86 22.32
C ASP A 110 -8.98 -13.31 22.66
N ASP A 111 -9.76 -13.52 23.73
CA ASP A 111 -10.11 -14.85 24.21
C ASP A 111 -10.85 -15.70 23.16
N ARG A 112 -11.51 -15.07 22.16
CA ARG A 112 -12.18 -15.78 21.06
C ARG A 112 -11.21 -16.59 20.19
N PHE A 113 -9.95 -16.16 20.11
CA PHE A 113 -8.96 -16.70 19.18
C PHE A 113 -7.76 -17.38 19.85
N ARG A 114 -7.72 -17.43 21.18
CA ARG A 114 -6.57 -17.96 21.94
C ARG A 114 -6.22 -19.39 21.54
N ASP A 115 -7.22 -20.22 21.34
CA ASP A 115 -7.05 -21.63 20.94
C ASP A 115 -6.75 -21.81 19.44
N TYR A 116 -6.73 -20.72 18.66
CA TYR A 116 -6.40 -20.74 17.23
C TYR A 116 -4.96 -20.30 16.95
N ILE A 117 -4.31 -19.56 17.86
CA ILE A 117 -2.94 -19.08 17.68
C ILE A 117 -1.98 -20.27 17.50
N GLY A 118 -1.16 -20.21 16.45
CA GLY A 118 -0.24 -21.30 16.07
C GLY A 118 -0.87 -22.41 15.24
N LYS A 119 -2.20 -22.44 15.08
CA LYS A 119 -2.88 -23.33 14.13
C LYS A 119 -2.76 -22.81 12.71
N THR A 120 -3.23 -23.63 11.78
CA THR A 120 -3.13 -23.36 10.34
C THR A 120 -4.52 -23.34 9.71
N VAL A 121 -4.76 -22.35 8.84
CA VAL A 121 -5.95 -22.31 7.99
C VAL A 121 -5.59 -22.70 6.57
N LEU A 122 -6.55 -23.33 5.90
CA LEU A 122 -6.47 -23.62 4.48
C LEU A 122 -7.07 -22.45 3.70
N LEU A 123 -6.23 -21.77 2.93
CA LEU A 123 -6.65 -20.64 2.11
C LEU A 123 -7.48 -21.17 0.91
N PRO A 124 -8.73 -20.72 0.74
CA PRO A 124 -9.55 -21.14 -0.39
C PRO A 124 -8.90 -20.83 -1.75
N PHE A 125 -9.16 -21.69 -2.74
CA PHE A 125 -8.77 -21.57 -4.16
C PHE A 125 -7.30 -21.77 -4.53
N VAL A 126 -6.36 -21.65 -3.58
CA VAL A 126 -4.91 -21.73 -3.87
C VAL A 126 -4.18 -22.80 -3.04
N ASP A 127 -4.92 -23.70 -2.39
CA ASP A 127 -4.41 -24.86 -1.61
C ASP A 127 -3.21 -24.53 -0.71
N ARG A 128 -3.19 -23.32 -0.14
CA ARG A 128 -2.10 -22.83 0.70
C ARG A 128 -2.48 -22.95 2.17
N GLU A 129 -1.61 -23.56 2.95
CA GLU A 129 -1.72 -23.53 4.40
C GLU A 129 -1.02 -22.29 4.96
N ILE A 130 -1.75 -21.47 5.73
CA ILE A 130 -1.19 -20.25 6.34
C ILE A 130 -1.42 -20.25 7.86
N PRO A 131 -0.41 -19.81 8.65
CA PRO A 131 -0.51 -19.81 10.10
C PRO A 131 -1.46 -18.72 10.62
N ILE A 132 -1.99 -18.96 11.82
CA ILE A 132 -2.66 -17.94 12.63
C ILE A 132 -1.64 -17.36 13.62
N VAL A 133 -1.31 -16.08 13.47
CA VAL A 133 -0.30 -15.38 14.27
C VAL A 133 -0.94 -14.39 15.25
N ALA A 134 -0.25 -14.12 16.35
CA ALA A 134 -0.70 -13.16 17.35
C ALA A 134 0.04 -11.83 17.20
N ASP A 135 -0.67 -10.73 16.92
CA ASP A 135 -0.07 -9.39 16.81
C ASP A 135 -0.89 -8.34 17.58
N ASN A 136 -0.20 -7.50 18.35
CA ASN A 136 -0.85 -6.45 19.16
C ASN A 136 -1.40 -5.29 18.30
N SER A 137 -1.02 -5.18 17.03
CA SER A 137 -1.55 -4.16 16.12
C SER A 137 -2.96 -4.48 15.60
N VAL A 138 -3.46 -5.71 15.84
CA VAL A 138 -4.80 -6.12 15.40
C VAL A 138 -5.85 -5.49 16.31
N ASP A 139 -6.79 -4.76 15.72
CA ASP A 139 -7.97 -4.26 16.42
C ASP A 139 -8.97 -5.41 16.66
N ARG A 140 -9.36 -5.58 17.92
CA ARG A 140 -10.29 -6.63 18.36
C ARG A 140 -11.74 -6.33 18.01
N GLU A 141 -12.08 -5.05 17.91
CA GLU A 141 -13.44 -4.57 17.71
C GLU A 141 -13.77 -4.40 16.22
N PHE A 142 -12.75 -4.23 15.38
CA PHE A 142 -12.94 -4.08 13.94
C PHE A 142 -13.26 -5.43 13.25
N GLY A 143 -14.36 -5.44 12.49
CA GLY A 143 -14.80 -6.59 11.72
C GLY A 143 -15.04 -7.82 12.60
N THR A 144 -14.19 -8.84 12.46
CA THR A 144 -14.26 -10.07 13.27
C THR A 144 -13.25 -10.12 14.41
N GLY A 145 -12.27 -9.20 14.44
CA GLY A 145 -11.07 -9.28 15.26
C GLY A 145 -9.99 -10.23 14.72
N ALA A 146 -10.19 -10.80 13.52
CA ALA A 146 -9.19 -11.56 12.78
C ALA A 146 -8.99 -10.92 11.39
N VAL A 147 -7.73 -10.68 11.02
CA VAL A 147 -7.35 -9.93 9.83
C VAL A 147 -6.48 -10.80 8.94
N LYS A 148 -6.85 -10.94 7.66
CA LYS A 148 -5.97 -11.59 6.67
C LYS A 148 -4.72 -10.76 6.45
N ILE A 149 -3.57 -11.41 6.34
CA ILE A 149 -2.29 -10.74 6.14
C ILE A 149 -1.80 -11.03 4.73
N THR A 150 -1.76 -9.99 3.90
CA THR A 150 -1.30 -10.04 2.50
C THR A 150 -0.11 -9.09 2.27
N PRO A 151 1.13 -9.46 2.68
CA PRO A 151 2.26 -8.53 2.75
C PRO A 151 2.60 -7.81 1.43
N ALA A 152 2.30 -8.43 0.28
CA ALA A 152 2.62 -7.85 -1.03
C ALA A 152 1.65 -6.74 -1.47
N HIS A 153 0.46 -6.63 -0.88
CA HIS A 153 -0.66 -5.83 -1.39
C HIS A 153 -1.27 -4.87 -0.35
N ASP A 154 -0.67 -4.77 0.84
CA ASP A 154 -1.02 -3.79 1.86
C ASP A 154 0.23 -3.41 2.68
N ALA A 155 0.36 -2.12 3.03
CA ALA A 155 1.54 -1.62 3.73
C ALA A 155 1.58 -2.02 5.22
N ASN A 156 0.42 -2.11 5.88
CA ASN A 156 0.34 -2.56 7.27
C ASN A 156 0.62 -4.06 7.35
N ASP A 157 0.07 -4.83 6.42
CA ASP A 157 0.34 -6.26 6.29
C ASP A 157 1.81 -6.55 5.96
N PHE A 158 2.46 -5.68 5.16
CA PHE A 158 3.89 -5.78 4.89
C PHE A 158 4.72 -5.67 6.17
N GLU A 159 4.46 -4.64 6.99
CA GLU A 159 5.18 -4.45 8.24
C GLU A 159 4.87 -5.54 9.26
N LEU A 160 3.63 -6.02 9.33
CA LEU A 160 3.26 -7.17 10.16
C LEU A 160 3.97 -8.44 9.68
N GLY A 161 3.95 -8.70 8.38
CA GLY A 161 4.65 -9.83 7.75
C GLY A 161 6.13 -9.82 8.07
N ARG A 162 6.79 -8.66 8.07
CA ARG A 162 8.20 -8.55 8.48
C ARG A 162 8.43 -8.88 9.95
N ARG A 163 7.54 -8.46 10.87
CA ARG A 163 7.66 -8.76 12.31
C ARG A 163 7.55 -10.24 12.61
N HIS A 164 6.75 -10.97 11.81
CA HIS A 164 6.48 -12.40 11.97
C HIS A 164 7.23 -13.27 10.95
N GLU A 165 8.17 -12.71 10.19
CA GLU A 165 8.95 -13.41 9.16
C GLU A 165 8.10 -14.18 8.13
N LEU A 166 6.94 -13.61 7.79
CA LEU A 166 6.00 -14.21 6.84
C LEU A 166 6.52 -14.10 5.40
N PRO A 167 6.26 -15.11 4.56
CA PRO A 167 6.53 -15.01 3.14
C PRO A 167 5.70 -13.89 2.51
N THR A 168 6.13 -13.45 1.32
CA THR A 168 5.41 -12.44 0.54
C THR A 168 5.02 -13.02 -0.80
N VAL A 169 3.73 -13.02 -1.11
CA VAL A 169 3.18 -13.60 -2.35
C VAL A 169 2.53 -12.50 -3.19
N VAL A 170 3.15 -12.18 -4.32
CA VAL A 170 2.61 -11.21 -5.29
C VAL A 170 1.59 -11.92 -6.18
N VAL A 171 0.32 -11.47 -6.16
CA VAL A 171 -0.77 -12.05 -6.98
C VAL A 171 -1.25 -11.12 -8.10
N MET A 172 -0.73 -9.89 -8.16
CA MET A 172 -1.05 -8.90 -9.19
C MET A 172 0.23 -8.42 -9.87
N ASP A 173 0.19 -8.21 -11.17
CA ASP A 173 1.28 -7.62 -11.94
C ASP A 173 1.27 -6.07 -11.91
N ASP A 174 2.20 -5.45 -12.65
CA ASP A 174 2.34 -3.99 -12.73
C ASP A 174 1.18 -3.29 -13.45
N GLY A 175 0.30 -4.05 -14.11
CA GLY A 175 -0.91 -3.61 -14.79
C GLY A 175 -2.19 -3.81 -13.96
N GLY A 176 -2.09 -4.44 -12.79
CA GLY A 176 -3.25 -4.78 -11.97
C GLY A 176 -4.03 -6.00 -12.46
N LEU A 177 -3.39 -6.86 -13.26
CA LEU A 177 -3.92 -8.17 -13.66
C LEU A 177 -3.44 -9.25 -12.71
N MET A 178 -4.28 -10.24 -12.45
CA MET A 178 -3.95 -11.38 -11.61
C MET A 178 -2.91 -12.29 -12.29
N ASN A 179 -1.86 -12.68 -11.58
CA ASN A 179 -0.76 -13.51 -12.10
C ASN A 179 -0.93 -15.01 -11.78
N GLU A 180 0.10 -15.82 -12.01
CA GLU A 180 0.10 -17.27 -11.78
C GLU A 180 -0.19 -17.70 -10.34
N ASN A 181 0.08 -16.84 -9.35
CA ASN A 181 -0.20 -17.13 -7.94
C ASN A 181 -1.69 -17.01 -7.60
N ALA A 182 -2.51 -16.51 -8.53
CA ALA A 182 -3.96 -16.37 -8.37
C ALA A 182 -4.74 -17.62 -8.78
N GLY A 183 -4.06 -18.71 -9.18
CA GLY A 183 -4.71 -19.98 -9.55
C GLY A 183 -5.70 -19.82 -10.69
N SER A 184 -6.94 -20.27 -10.49
CA SER A 184 -8.01 -20.19 -11.51
C SER A 184 -8.43 -18.76 -11.89
N PHE A 185 -7.99 -17.75 -11.15
CA PHE A 185 -8.31 -16.35 -11.40
C PHE A 185 -7.24 -15.60 -12.20
N GLN A 186 -6.19 -16.29 -12.66
CA GLN A 186 -5.12 -15.71 -13.47
C GLN A 186 -5.67 -15.01 -14.73
N GLY A 187 -5.11 -13.84 -15.04
CA GLY A 187 -5.45 -13.03 -16.22
C GLY A 187 -6.65 -12.10 -16.05
N LEU A 188 -7.38 -12.18 -14.93
CA LEU A 188 -8.46 -11.25 -14.64
C LEU A 188 -7.92 -9.88 -14.19
N ASP A 189 -8.65 -8.81 -14.49
CA ASP A 189 -8.44 -7.53 -13.81
C ASP A 189 -8.84 -7.66 -12.34
N ARG A 190 -8.12 -6.98 -11.44
CA ARG A 190 -8.33 -7.04 -9.99
C ARG A 190 -9.78 -6.76 -9.54
N PHE A 191 -10.51 -5.85 -10.19
CA PHE A 191 -11.89 -5.54 -9.82
C PHE A 191 -12.86 -6.62 -10.31
N GLU A 192 -12.55 -7.25 -11.44
CA GLU A 192 -13.31 -8.39 -11.93
C GLU A 192 -13.03 -9.63 -11.07
N CYS A 193 -11.76 -9.87 -10.72
CA CYS A 193 -11.34 -10.92 -9.79
C CYS A 193 -12.04 -10.78 -8.44
N ARG A 194 -12.18 -9.56 -7.91
CA ARG A 194 -12.93 -9.28 -6.67
C ARG A 194 -14.35 -9.83 -6.72
N LYS A 195 -15.07 -9.58 -7.82
CA LYS A 195 -16.45 -10.06 -8.00
C LYS A 195 -16.51 -11.58 -8.10
N GLN A 196 -15.61 -12.18 -8.89
CA GLN A 196 -15.58 -13.62 -9.09
C GLN A 196 -15.20 -14.38 -7.82
N ILE A 197 -14.28 -13.86 -7.01
CA ILE A 197 -13.95 -14.46 -5.71
C ILE A 197 -15.13 -14.37 -4.75
N ALA A 198 -15.82 -13.22 -4.68
CA ALA A 198 -16.99 -13.08 -3.82
C ALA A 198 -18.08 -14.11 -4.19
N GLN A 199 -18.36 -14.26 -5.49
CA GLN A 199 -19.30 -15.27 -5.98
C GLN A 199 -18.83 -16.71 -5.69
N ALA A 200 -17.57 -17.02 -5.97
CA ALA A 200 -17.02 -18.36 -5.74
C ALA A 200 -17.00 -18.73 -4.25
N MET A 201 -16.81 -17.76 -3.35
CA MET A 201 -16.92 -17.95 -1.91
C MET A 201 -18.36 -18.23 -1.49
N GLU A 202 -19.33 -17.52 -2.07
CA GLU A 202 -20.77 -17.77 -1.85
C GLU A 202 -21.17 -19.17 -2.31
N GLU A 203 -20.79 -19.58 -3.52
CA GLU A 203 -21.07 -20.91 -4.08
C GLU A 203 -20.50 -22.05 -3.24
N LYS A 204 -19.36 -21.82 -2.56
CA LYS A 204 -18.73 -22.76 -1.63
C LYS A 204 -19.29 -22.69 -0.21
N GLY A 205 -20.22 -21.77 0.08
CA GLY A 205 -20.73 -21.53 1.45
C GLY A 205 -19.67 -20.97 2.41
N LEU A 206 -18.63 -20.32 1.87
CA LEU A 206 -17.53 -19.70 2.62
C LEU A 206 -17.69 -18.17 2.75
N LEU A 207 -18.68 -17.57 2.12
CA LEU A 207 -19.07 -16.19 2.37
C LEU A 207 -20.08 -16.16 3.52
N GLU A 208 -19.72 -15.52 4.64
CA GLU A 208 -20.60 -15.43 5.81
C GLU A 208 -21.63 -14.31 5.66
N ARG A 209 -21.16 -13.12 5.30
CA ARG A 209 -21.99 -11.93 5.09
C ARG A 209 -21.22 -10.85 4.35
N VAL A 210 -21.98 -9.91 3.80
CA VAL A 210 -21.48 -8.70 3.14
C VAL A 210 -22.18 -7.52 3.80
N GLU A 211 -21.39 -6.54 4.24
CA GLU A 211 -21.87 -5.32 4.88
C GLU A 211 -21.50 -4.11 4.02
N ASP A 212 -22.37 -3.11 3.94
CA ASP A 212 -22.02 -1.84 3.30
C ASP A 212 -20.94 -1.15 4.14
N TYR A 213 -19.87 -0.70 3.49
CA TYR A 213 -18.73 -0.08 4.17
C TYR A 213 -18.15 1.05 3.35
N ASP A 214 -18.22 2.26 3.91
CA ASP A 214 -17.58 3.44 3.33
C ASP A 214 -16.08 3.33 3.55
N SER A 215 -15.35 3.23 2.44
CA SER A 215 -13.90 3.08 2.43
C SER A 215 -13.25 4.31 1.79
N HIS A 216 -11.96 4.48 2.08
CA HIS A 216 -11.16 5.53 1.46
C HIS A 216 -10.14 4.87 0.54
N ALA A 217 -10.29 5.05 -0.76
CA ALA A 217 -9.33 4.60 -1.74
C ALA A 217 -8.27 5.69 -2.01
N GLY A 218 -7.01 5.28 -2.07
CA GLY A 218 -5.94 6.12 -2.58
C GLY A 218 -6.04 6.21 -4.10
N ILE A 219 -6.03 7.42 -4.65
CA ILE A 219 -6.04 7.67 -6.10
C ILE A 219 -4.80 8.48 -6.50
N CYS A 220 -4.32 8.26 -7.73
CA CYS A 220 -3.18 9.00 -8.26
C CYS A 220 -3.56 10.46 -8.53
N TYR A 221 -2.83 11.42 -7.95
CA TYR A 221 -3.13 12.86 -8.08
C TYR A 221 -3.19 13.38 -9.53
N ARG A 222 -2.52 12.71 -10.48
CA ARG A 222 -2.50 13.12 -11.91
C ARG A 222 -3.64 12.56 -12.74
N CYS A 223 -4.22 11.48 -12.26
CA CYS A 223 -4.71 10.43 -13.13
C CYS A 223 -6.00 9.80 -12.61
N SER A 224 -6.24 9.96 -11.31
CA SER A 224 -7.42 9.54 -10.56
C SER A 224 -7.69 8.04 -10.56
N THR A 225 -6.83 7.23 -11.20
CA THR A 225 -6.84 5.77 -11.05
C THR A 225 -6.52 5.38 -9.62
N ILE A 226 -7.27 4.41 -9.10
CA ILE A 226 -7.03 3.78 -7.79
C ILE A 226 -5.64 3.16 -7.78
N ILE A 227 -4.89 3.48 -6.72
CA ILE A 227 -3.52 3.05 -6.50
C ILE A 227 -3.51 1.65 -5.93
N GLU A 228 -2.56 0.85 -6.40
CA GLU A 228 -2.27 -0.46 -5.83
C GLU A 228 -1.05 -0.38 -4.92
N PRO A 229 -1.13 -0.85 -3.67
CA PRO A 229 0.06 -1.18 -2.91
C PRO A 229 0.78 -2.32 -3.62
N TYR A 230 2.03 -2.10 -4.02
CA TYR A 230 2.78 -3.05 -4.84
C TYR A 230 4.20 -3.21 -4.30
N LEU A 231 4.64 -4.46 -4.12
CA LEU A 231 6.01 -4.73 -3.69
C LEU A 231 7.00 -4.40 -4.80
N SER A 232 7.86 -3.40 -4.57
CA SER A 232 8.82 -2.95 -5.56
C SER A 232 10.15 -2.55 -4.95
N GLU A 233 11.24 -2.88 -5.66
CA GLU A 233 12.56 -2.40 -5.29
C GLU A 233 12.77 -0.96 -5.77
N GLN A 234 12.81 -0.02 -4.83
CA GLN A 234 12.87 1.42 -5.10
C GLN A 234 13.99 2.11 -4.31
N TRP A 235 14.28 3.36 -4.70
CA TRP A 235 15.18 4.24 -3.97
C TRP A 235 14.43 5.06 -2.94
N PHE A 236 14.90 5.01 -1.69
CA PHE A 236 14.31 5.70 -0.55
C PHE A 236 15.29 6.69 0.06
N VAL A 237 14.73 7.73 0.70
CA VAL A 237 15.47 8.70 1.48
C VAL A 237 15.13 8.49 2.97
N ARG A 238 16.14 8.41 3.84
CA ARG A 238 15.98 8.34 5.30
C ARG A 238 15.51 9.69 5.86
N MET A 239 14.23 9.98 5.71
CA MET A 239 13.65 11.26 6.09
C MET A 239 13.77 11.58 7.58
N GLY A 240 13.72 10.59 8.46
CA GLY A 240 13.84 10.82 9.92
C GLY A 240 15.10 11.61 10.31
N ALA A 241 16.24 11.30 9.69
CA ALA A 241 17.50 11.99 9.97
C ALA A 241 17.59 13.38 9.32
N LEU A 242 16.89 13.59 8.20
CA LEU A 242 16.89 14.88 7.47
C LEU A 242 15.81 15.85 7.98
N ALA A 243 14.72 15.34 8.56
CA ALA A 243 13.62 16.14 9.07
C ALA A 243 14.01 16.91 10.34
N GLY A 244 14.84 16.32 11.21
CA GLY A 244 15.24 16.93 12.49
C GLY A 244 15.74 18.37 12.36
N PRO A 245 16.79 18.63 11.56
CA PRO A 245 17.30 20.00 11.36
C PRO A 245 16.27 20.98 10.81
N ALA A 246 15.40 20.53 9.90
CA ALA A 246 14.34 21.38 9.34
C ALA A 246 13.27 21.74 10.38
N VAL A 247 12.89 20.78 11.23
CA VAL A 247 11.97 21.01 12.34
C VAL A 247 12.57 21.98 13.36
N THR A 248 13.86 21.85 13.67
CA THR A 248 14.58 22.79 14.56
C THR A 248 14.55 24.21 14.01
N ALA A 249 14.90 24.41 12.73
CA ALA A 249 14.89 25.74 12.11
C ALA A 249 13.50 26.42 12.18
N VAL A 250 12.42 25.66 12.00
CA VAL A 250 11.06 26.19 12.15
C VAL A 250 10.75 26.55 13.61
N LYS A 251 11.12 25.69 14.57
CA LYS A 251 10.86 25.93 16.00
C LYS A 251 11.64 27.10 16.58
N ASP A 252 12.87 27.27 16.12
CA ASP A 252 13.78 28.31 16.58
C ASP A 252 13.47 29.68 15.92
N GLY A 253 12.54 29.71 14.96
CA GLY A 253 12.10 30.93 14.30
C GLY A 253 12.98 31.38 13.13
N ASP A 254 13.86 30.50 12.61
CA ASP A 254 14.65 30.77 11.40
C ASP A 254 13.77 30.87 10.14
N VAL A 255 12.54 30.36 10.21
CA VAL A 255 11.53 30.40 9.13
C VAL A 255 10.24 31.03 9.63
N THR A 256 9.76 32.06 8.93
CA THR A 256 8.48 32.73 9.22
C THR A 256 7.43 32.34 8.16
N PHE A 257 6.26 31.90 8.61
CA PHE A 257 5.12 31.58 7.73
C PHE A 257 4.12 32.75 7.65
N HIS A 258 3.46 32.89 6.49
CA HIS A 258 2.36 33.83 6.28
C HIS A 258 1.19 33.10 5.60
N PRO A 259 -0.07 33.23 6.07
CA PRO A 259 -0.48 33.93 7.29
C PRO A 259 0.03 33.22 8.57
N THR A 260 0.23 34.00 9.62
CA THR A 260 0.58 33.52 10.97
C THR A 260 -0.65 33.07 11.73
#